data_AF-A0A2M7BGG1-F1
#
_entry.id   AF-A0A2M7BGG1-F1
#
_cell.length_a   1.000
_cell.length_b   1.000
_cell.length_c   1.000
_cell.angle_alpha   90.00
_cell.angle_beta   90.00
_cell.angle_gamma   90.00
#
_symmetry.space_group_name_H-M   'P 1'
#
loop_
_entity.id
_entity.type
_entity.pdbx_description
1 polymer ?
#
loop_
_entity_poly.entity_id
_entity_poly.type
_entity_poly.pdbx_seq_one_letter_code
_entity_poly.pdbx_strand_id
1 'polypeptide(L)'
;MFSLLAVNIGDQLMLEPSLAITGAPQFASPGALISIILKNVYVLAGIMLFVLLIVGGISIISSAGGGDAKKTAQGQKAITSALIGFLIIFASYWIIQIIQYITGLEILNPTF
;
A
#
# COMPACT_ATOMS: atom_id res chain seq x y z
N MET A 1 -31.85 0.85 53.05
CA MET A 1 -32.69 1.71 52.19
C MET A 1 -31.89 1.96 50.92
N PHE A 2 -32.24 1.31 49.80
CA PHE A 2 -31.47 1.38 48.56
C PHE A 2 -31.68 2.75 47.89
N SER A 3 -30.61 3.56 47.82
CA SER A 3 -30.62 4.80 47.06
C SER A 3 -30.54 4.45 45.58
N LEU A 4 -31.66 4.58 44.87
CA LEU A 4 -31.68 4.57 43.41
C LEU A 4 -30.87 5.79 42.95
N LEU A 5 -29.60 5.60 42.64
CA LEU A 5 -28.86 6.54 41.80
C LEU A 5 -29.63 6.61 40.49
N ALA A 6 -30.33 7.72 40.26
CA ALA A 6 -31.03 7.98 39.03
C ALA A 6 -30.02 7.87 37.89
N VAL A 7 -30.09 6.77 37.15
CA VAL A 7 -29.40 6.63 35.87
C VAL A 7 -30.12 7.63 34.96
N ASN A 8 -29.54 8.82 34.80
CA ASN A 8 -30.01 9.82 33.86
C ASN A 8 -29.73 9.31 32.46
N ILE A 9 -30.72 8.58 31.93
CA ILE A 9 -30.67 7.98 30.59
C ILE A 9 -30.47 9.06 29.51
N GLY A 10 -30.86 10.31 29.80
CA GLY A 10 -30.62 11.47 28.92
C GLY A 10 -29.13 11.76 28.67
N ASP A 11 -28.28 11.77 29.71
CA ASP A 11 -26.84 12.01 29.56
C ASP A 11 -26.12 10.85 28.86
N GLN A 12 -26.65 9.62 28.97
CA GLN A 12 -26.07 8.42 28.34
C GLN A 12 -26.60 8.14 26.92
N LEU A 13 -27.71 8.76 26.51
CA LEU A 13 -28.27 8.66 25.16
C LEU A 13 -28.03 9.90 24.30
N MET A 14 -27.54 11.00 24.89
CA MET A 14 -26.94 12.07 24.12
C MET A 14 -25.67 11.53 23.47
N LEU A 15 -25.72 11.44 22.16
CA LEU A 15 -24.61 11.08 21.29
C LEU A 15 -23.48 12.07 21.49
N GLU A 16 -22.56 11.70 22.38
CA GLU A 16 -21.22 12.27 22.51
C GLU A 16 -20.65 12.47 21.08
N PRO A 17 -20.28 13.70 20.68
CA PRO A 17 -19.70 13.95 19.36
C PRO A 17 -18.41 13.17 19.13
N SER A 18 -17.80 12.67 20.21
CA SER A 18 -16.61 11.82 20.21
C SER A 18 -16.87 10.39 19.73
N LEU A 19 -18.13 9.95 19.64
CA LEU A 19 -18.55 8.68 19.04
C LEU A 19 -19.06 8.82 17.60
N ALA A 20 -18.93 10.01 16.99
CA ALA A 20 -19.14 10.14 15.56
C ALA A 20 -17.98 9.45 14.82
N ILE A 21 -18.29 8.74 13.75
CA ILE A 21 -17.32 8.16 12.79
C ILE A 21 -16.52 9.27 12.05
N THR A 22 -16.53 10.50 12.56
CA THR A 22 -15.68 11.62 12.14
C THR A 22 -14.22 11.48 12.60
N GLY A 23 -13.92 10.54 13.50
CA GLY A 23 -12.56 10.27 14.01
C GLY A 23 -11.68 9.37 13.13
N ALA A 24 -12.11 9.00 11.92
CA ALA A 24 -11.30 8.23 10.97
C ALA A 24 -10.83 9.13 9.81
N PRO A 25 -9.85 10.03 10.04
CA PRO A 25 -9.31 10.90 8.99
C PRO A 25 -8.75 10.11 7.80
N GLN A 26 -8.43 8.82 7.99
CA GLN A 26 -8.02 7.90 6.92
C GLN A 26 -9.06 7.70 5.81
N PHE A 27 -10.34 8.04 6.02
CA PHE A 27 -11.42 7.90 5.03
C PHE A 27 -12.11 9.23 4.70
N ALA A 28 -11.61 10.35 5.22
CA ALA A 28 -12.28 11.65 5.11
C ALA A 28 -12.25 12.25 3.69
N SER A 29 -11.35 11.78 2.81
CA SER A 29 -11.26 12.27 1.44
C SER A 29 -10.85 11.17 0.44
N PRO A 30 -11.22 11.31 -0.84
CA PRO A 30 -10.69 10.46 -1.91
C PRO A 30 -9.15 10.44 -1.96
N GLY A 31 -8.50 11.55 -1.57
CA GLY A 31 -7.05 11.64 -1.49
C GLY A 31 -6.45 10.75 -0.39
N ALA A 32 -7.11 10.65 0.77
CA ALA A 32 -6.67 9.78 1.86
C ALA A 32 -6.73 8.29 1.46
N LEU A 33 -7.80 7.89 0.75
CA LEU A 33 -7.92 6.53 0.21
C LEU A 33 -6.80 6.20 -0.77
N ILE A 34 -6.51 7.10 -1.71
CA ILE A 34 -5.44 6.94 -2.69
C ILE A 34 -4.08 6.83 -1.99
N SER A 35 -3.82 7.66 -0.98
CA SER A 35 -2.57 7.68 -0.20
C SER A 35 -2.30 6.33 0.47
N ILE A 36 -3.33 5.74 1.10
CA ILE A 36 -3.24 4.42 1.75
C ILE A 36 -2.95 3.33 0.74
N ILE A 37 -3.63 3.34 -0.41
CA ILE A 37 -3.43 2.37 -1.49
C ILE A 37 -2.00 2.49 -2.02
N LEU A 38 -1.54 3.69 -2.34
CA LEU A 38 -0.19 3.94 -2.88
C LEU A 38 0.90 3.43 -1.95
N LYS A 39 0.83 3.77 -0.66
CA LYS A 39 1.78 3.29 0.35
C LYS A 39 1.89 1.75 0.35
N ASN A 40 0.75 1.06 0.32
CA ASN A 40 0.73 -0.40 0.31
C ASN A 40 1.25 -0.98 -1.03
N VAL A 41 0.91 -0.35 -2.15
CA VAL A 41 1.37 -0.76 -3.49
C VAL A 41 2.89 -0.68 -3.59
N TYR A 42 3.55 0.35 -3.06
CA TYR A 42 5.01 0.44 -3.09
C TYR A 42 5.69 -0.71 -2.32
N VAL A 43 5.16 -1.06 -1.14
CA VAL A 43 5.66 -2.20 -0.36
C VAL A 43 5.43 -3.52 -1.10
N LEU A 44 4.22 -3.74 -1.62
CA LEU A 44 3.88 -4.94 -2.38
C LEU A 44 4.71 -5.07 -3.66
N ALA A 45 4.98 -3.97 -4.34
CA ALA A 45 5.81 -3.94 -5.54
C ALA A 45 7.25 -4.39 -5.25
N GLY A 46 7.84 -3.92 -4.15
CA GLY A 46 9.16 -4.35 -3.71
C GLY A 46 9.21 -5.85 -3.40
N ILE A 47 8.19 -6.37 -2.70
CA ILE A 47 8.07 -7.81 -2.40
C ILE A 47 7.91 -8.63 -3.69
N MET A 48 7.02 -8.21 -4.59
CA MET A 48 6.81 -8.89 -5.87
C MET A 48 8.08 -8.89 -6.74
N LEU A 49 8.78 -7.76 -6.84
CA LEU A 49 10.05 -7.68 -7.53
C LEU A 49 11.04 -8.69 -6.95
N PHE A 50 11.20 -8.71 -5.63
CA PHE A 50 12.11 -9.63 -4.96
C PHE A 50 11.78 -11.10 -5.26
N VAL A 51 10.52 -11.51 -5.13
CA VAL A 51 10.08 -12.88 -5.42
C VAL A 51 10.34 -13.25 -6.89
N LEU A 52 10.00 -12.36 -7.83
CA LEU A 52 10.22 -12.60 -9.26
C LEU A 52 11.71 -12.70 -9.62
N LEU A 53 12.57 -11.90 -8.98
CA LEU A 53 14.02 -11.99 -9.16
C LEU A 53 14.56 -13.32 -8.64
N ILE A 54 14.13 -13.77 -7.47
CA ILE A 54 14.56 -15.07 -6.90
C ILE A 54 14.08 -16.22 -7.77
N VAL A 55 12.79 -16.27 -8.13
CA VAL A 55 12.22 -17.34 -8.96
C VAL A 55 12.83 -17.34 -10.36
N GLY A 56 12.96 -16.17 -10.98
CA GLY A 56 13.57 -16.02 -12.30
C GLY A 56 15.05 -16.38 -12.29
N GLY A 57 15.79 -15.98 -11.25
CA GLY A 57 17.20 -16.31 -11.07
C GLY A 57 17.42 -17.81 -10.88
N ILE A 58 16.64 -18.45 -10.00
CA ILE A 58 16.68 -19.91 -9.80
C ILE A 58 16.32 -20.65 -11.10
N SER A 59 15.33 -20.15 -11.85
CA SER A 59 14.95 -20.74 -13.15
C SER A 59 16.11 -20.73 -14.16
N ILE A 60 16.91 -19.67 -14.21
CA ILE A 60 18.09 -19.57 -15.08
C ILE A 60 19.23 -20.46 -14.59
N ILE A 61 19.49 -20.47 -13.28
CA ILE A 61 20.58 -21.27 -12.70
C ILE A 61 20.30 -22.77 -12.86
N SER A 62 19.07 -23.19 -12.59
CA SER A 62 18.66 -24.60 -12.72
C SER A 62 18.64 -25.09 -14.16
N SER A 63 18.34 -24.22 -15.14
CA SER A 63 18.38 -24.58 -16.55
C SER A 63 19.80 -24.68 -17.12
N ALA A 64 20.76 -23.94 -16.54
CA ALA A 64 22.17 -24.00 -16.94
C ALA A 64 22.79 -25.41 -16.74
N GLY A 65 22.32 -26.18 -15.75
CA GLY A 65 22.78 -27.55 -15.51
C GLY A 65 22.15 -28.62 -16.41
N GLY A 66 21.04 -28.31 -17.09
CA GLY A 66 20.24 -29.30 -17.86
C GLY A 66 20.02 -28.96 -19.33
N GLY A 67 20.52 -27.83 -19.83
CA GLY A 67 20.41 -27.42 -21.24
C GLY A 67 19.00 -26.98 -21.69
N ASP A 68 18.08 -26.74 -20.76
CA ASP A 68 16.68 -26.42 -21.07
C ASP A 68 16.51 -24.93 -21.41
N ALA A 69 16.78 -24.58 -22.67
CA ALA A 69 16.74 -23.21 -23.18
C ALA A 69 15.40 -22.50 -22.95
N LYS A 70 14.30 -23.24 -22.87
CA LYS A 70 12.96 -22.70 -22.61
C LYS A 70 12.86 -22.11 -21.20
N LYS A 71 13.40 -22.80 -20.19
CA LYS A 71 13.41 -22.33 -18.80
C LYS A 71 14.32 -21.12 -18.60
N THR A 72 15.44 -21.08 -19.33
CA THR A 72 16.31 -19.90 -19.36
C THR A 72 15.57 -18.68 -19.90
N ALA A 73 14.91 -18.82 -21.07
CA ALA A 73 14.15 -17.73 -21.67
C ALA A 73 12.98 -17.27 -20.78
N GLN A 74 12.30 -18.20 -20.10
CA GLN A 74 11.23 -17.88 -19.17
C GLN A 74 11.74 -17.12 -17.94
N GLY A 75 12.85 -17.56 -17.34
CA GLY A 75 13.47 -16.87 -16.21
C GLY A 75 13.95 -15.46 -16.57
N GLN A 76 14.58 -15.29 -17.74
CA GLN A 76 14.96 -13.98 -18.25
C GLN A 76 13.75 -13.07 -18.46
N LYS A 77 12.67 -13.60 -19.07
CA LYS A 77 11.43 -12.84 -19.26
C LYS A 77 10.82 -12.42 -17.93
N ALA A 78 10.81 -13.30 -16.94
CA ALA A 78 10.30 -12.99 -15.60
C ALA A 78 11.08 -11.84 -14.96
N ILE A 79 12.42 -11.91 -14.95
CA ILE A 79 13.29 -10.85 -14.42
C ILE A 79 13.05 -9.53 -15.16
N THR A 80 13.07 -9.53 -16.48
CA THR A 80 12.86 -8.33 -17.29
C THR A 80 11.48 -7.72 -17.03
N SER A 81 10.44 -8.53 -16.95
CA SER A 81 9.08 -8.05 -16.65
C SER A 81 8.97 -7.44 -15.26
N ALA A 82 9.64 -8.04 -14.27
CA ALA A 82 9.67 -7.53 -12.90
C ALA A 82 10.39 -6.18 -12.82
N LEU A 83 11.53 -6.05 -13.51
CA LEU A 83 12.29 -4.81 -13.58
C LEU A 83 11.52 -3.69 -14.30
N ILE A 84 10.83 -4.00 -15.41
CA ILE A 84 10.00 -3.02 -16.12
C ILE A 84 8.84 -2.55 -15.22
N GLY A 85 8.14 -3.48 -14.58
CA GLY A 85 7.05 -3.14 -13.65
C GLY A 85 7.54 -2.28 -12.49
N PHE A 86 8.68 -2.64 -11.91
CA PHE A 86 9.31 -1.83 -10.85
C PHE A 86 9.72 -0.44 -11.34
N LEU A 87 10.29 -0.34 -12.55
CA LEU A 87 10.70 0.94 -13.12
C LEU A 87 9.52 1.90 -13.30
N ILE A 88 8.34 1.39 -13.70
CA ILE A 88 7.12 2.18 -13.82
C ILE A 88 6.69 2.72 -12.45
N ILE A 89 6.68 1.88 -11.43
CA ILE A 89 6.32 2.26 -10.05
C ILE A 89 7.33 3.27 -9.49
N PHE A 90 8.61 3.05 -9.76
CA PHE A 90 9.68 3.95 -9.39
C PHE A 90 9.53 5.32 -10.06
N ALA A 91 9.21 5.38 -11.36
CA ALA A 91 8.95 6.63 -12.06
C ALA A 91 7.69 7.35 -11.53
N SER A 92 6.65 6.59 -11.19
CA SER A 92 5.41 7.12 -10.61
C SER A 92 5.64 7.85 -9.28
N TYR A 93 6.57 7.38 -8.45
CA TYR A 93 6.95 8.06 -7.20
C TYR A 93 7.39 9.52 -7.44
N TRP A 94 8.23 9.74 -8.45
CA TRP A 94 8.71 11.09 -8.79
C TRP A 94 7.60 12.00 -9.29
N ILE A 95 6.65 11.46 -10.07
CA ILE A 95 5.47 12.20 -10.53
C ILE A 95 4.64 12.64 -9.33
N ILE A 96 4.38 11.74 -8.37
CA ILE A 96 3.61 12.05 -7.17
C ILE A 96 4.34 13.08 -6.30
N GLN A 97 5.67 13.00 -6.18
CA GLN A 97 6.45 14.03 -5.47
C GLN A 97 6.26 15.43 -6.06
N ILE A 98 6.26 15.55 -7.38
CA ILE A 98 6.03 16.84 -8.05
C ILE A 98 4.60 17.35 -7.77
N ILE A 99 3.60 16.46 -7.81
CA ILE A 99 2.22 16.81 -7.49
C ILE A 99 2.11 17.30 -6.03
N GLN A 100 2.73 16.60 -5.08
CA GLN A 100 2.74 17.02 -3.67
C GLN A 100 3.37 18.40 -3.50
N TYR A 101 4.48 18.68 -4.19
CA TYR A 101 5.13 19.99 -4.14
C TYR A 101 4.24 21.13 -4.66
N ILE A 102 3.48 20.90 -5.74
CA ILE A 102 2.61 21.92 -6.34
C ILE A 102 1.31 22.10 -5.55
N THR A 103 0.74 21.01 -5.04
CA THR A 103 -0.56 21.02 -4.34
C THR A 103 -0.45 21.27 -2.83
N GLY A 104 0.72 21.06 -2.24
CA GLY A 104 0.93 21.15 -0.80
C GLY A 104 0.28 20.01 0.01
N LEU A 105 -0.21 18.96 -0.66
CA LEU A 105 -0.82 17.79 -0.01
C LEU A 105 0.22 16.70 0.23
N GLU A 106 0.23 16.11 1.42
CA GLU A 106 1.05 14.94 1.74
C GLU A 106 0.30 13.65 1.37
N ILE A 107 0.66 13.06 0.23
CA ILE A 107 0.03 11.85 -0.33
C ILE A 107 0.79 10.58 0.09
N LEU A 108 2.12 10.67 0.21
CA LEU A 108 2.95 9.49 0.49
C LEU A 108 3.13 9.24 1.99
N ASN A 109 3.00 10.28 2.80
CA ASN A 109 3.04 10.20 4.26
C ASN A 109 2.01 11.14 4.88
N PRO A 110 0.72 10.82 4.78
CA PRO A 110 -0.31 11.67 5.36
C PRO A 110 -0.13 11.81 6.88
N THR A 111 -0.05 13.05 7.36
CA THR A 111 0.12 13.42 8.78
C THR A 111 -1.19 13.56 9.56
N PHE A 112 -2.30 13.05 9.03
CA PHE A 112 -3.63 13.18 9.67
C PHE A 112 -3.71 12.48 11.03
#